data_AF-A0A1I6W622-F1
#
_entry.id   AF-A0A1I6W622-F1
#
_cell.length_a   1.000
_cell.length_b   1.000
_cell.length_c   1.000
_cell.angle_alpha   90.00
_cell.angle_beta   90.00
_cell.angle_gamma   90.00
#
_symmetry.space_group_name_H-M   'P 1'
#
loop_
_entity.id
_entity.type
_entity.pdbx_description
1 polymer ?
#
loop_
_entity_poly.entity_id
_entity_poly.type
_entity_poly.pdbx_seq_one_letter_code
_entity_poly.pdbx_strand_id
1 'polypeptide(L)'
;MNVSTQVWVQTDAICGWAEEGNCLMCGRTRVLVMWLGPVVGFGRSRPFHACEPCAVRLARWVRGAEPEPCEPTVTVHGDAAFQRRYDTAVNSVAAVTIAGILSLSSVAAGLWLGAR
;
A
#
# COMPACT_ATOMS: atom_id res chain seq x y z
N MET A 1 -17.14 0.50 28.53
CA MET A 1 -15.96 0.17 27.71
C MET A 1 -15.78 -1.34 27.81
N ASN A 2 -16.08 -2.08 26.74
CA ASN A 2 -15.94 -3.53 26.74
C ASN A 2 -14.47 -3.83 26.42
N VAL A 3 -13.69 -4.19 27.44
CA VAL A 3 -12.26 -4.48 27.26
C VAL A 3 -12.17 -5.82 26.55
N SER A 4 -11.76 -5.82 25.29
CA SER A 4 -11.49 -7.06 24.55
C SER A 4 -10.47 -7.87 25.33
N THR A 5 -10.74 -9.15 25.56
CA THR A 5 -9.84 -10.01 26.33
C THR A 5 -8.56 -10.22 25.53
N GLN A 6 -7.45 -9.64 26.01
CA GLN A 6 -6.14 -9.77 25.38
C GLN A 6 -5.35 -10.91 26.05
N VAL A 7 -4.66 -11.69 25.24
CA VAL A 7 -3.82 -12.81 25.67
C VAL A 7 -2.43 -12.64 25.06
N TRP A 8 -1.39 -12.84 25.87
CA TRP A 8 -0.01 -12.88 25.35
C TRP A 8 0.24 -14.22 24.66
N VAL A 9 0.70 -14.17 23.42
CA VAL A 9 1.06 -15.35 22.61
C VAL A 9 2.56 -15.33 22.36
N GLN A 10 3.21 -16.47 22.56
CA GLN A 10 4.63 -16.66 22.27
C GLN A 10 4.85 -18.04 21.66
N THR A 11 5.52 -18.06 20.51
CA THR A 11 5.91 -19.26 19.75
C THR A 11 7.40 -19.19 19.44
N ASP A 12 7.94 -20.18 18.73
CA ASP A 12 9.29 -20.18 18.16
C ASP A 12 9.48 -19.07 17.10
N ALA A 13 8.41 -18.68 16.41
CA ALA A 13 8.46 -17.75 15.28
C ALA A 13 8.02 -16.32 15.64
N ILE A 14 7.08 -16.14 16.56
CA ILE A 14 6.44 -14.85 16.85
C ILE A 14 6.08 -14.69 18.33
N CYS A 15 6.05 -13.46 18.82
CA CYS A 15 5.49 -13.10 20.12
C CYS A 15 4.69 -11.80 20.02
N GLY A 16 3.61 -11.69 20.81
CA GLY A 16 2.78 -10.48 20.84
C GLY A 16 1.43 -10.68 21.53
N TRP A 17 0.69 -9.59 21.68
CA TRP A 17 -0.68 -9.61 22.19
C TRP A 17 -1.67 -10.04 21.10
N ALA A 18 -2.56 -10.95 21.46
CA ALA A 18 -3.65 -11.41 20.63
C ALA A 18 -5.01 -11.09 21.27
N GLU A 19 -6.02 -10.86 20.45
CA GLU A 19 -7.40 -10.63 20.88
C GLU A 19 -8.37 -11.40 19.99
N GLU A 20 -9.62 -11.59 20.41
CA GLU A 20 -10.63 -12.21 19.57
C GLU A 20 -10.97 -11.31 18.38
N GLY A 21 -10.89 -11.87 17.16
CA GLY A 21 -11.18 -11.13 15.95
C GLY A 21 -11.27 -12.02 14.71
N ASN A 22 -11.06 -11.39 13.55
CA ASN A 22 -11.13 -12.04 12.25
C ASN A 22 -9.74 -12.10 11.62
N CYS A 23 -9.32 -13.29 11.20
CA CYS A 23 -8.03 -13.46 10.53
C CYS A 23 -8.16 -13.03 9.06
N LEU A 24 -7.44 -11.97 8.67
CA LEU A 24 -7.49 -11.41 7.32
C LEU A 24 -6.77 -12.27 6.26
N MET A 25 -6.02 -13.29 6.67
CA MET A 25 -5.35 -14.21 5.74
C MET A 25 -6.22 -15.43 5.40
N CYS A 26 -6.72 -16.14 6.41
CA CYS A 26 -7.51 -17.37 6.20
C CYS A 26 -9.02 -17.17 6.29
N GLY A 27 -9.50 -15.96 6.60
CA GLY A 27 -10.92 -15.62 6.66
C GLY A 27 -11.69 -16.15 7.88
N ARG A 28 -11.04 -16.91 8.77
CA ARG A 28 -11.69 -17.42 10.00
C ARG A 28 -12.09 -16.26 10.93
N THR A 29 -13.29 -16.36 11.48
CA THR A 29 -13.90 -15.39 12.41
C THR A 29 -13.89 -15.91 13.84
N ARG A 30 -13.94 -15.01 14.83
CA ARG A 30 -13.95 -15.37 16.28
C ARG A 30 -12.76 -16.24 16.69
N VAL A 31 -11.58 -15.88 16.18
CA VAL A 31 -10.31 -16.54 16.52
C VAL A 31 -9.37 -15.53 17.16
N LEU A 32 -8.41 -16.00 17.95
CA LEU A 32 -7.34 -15.14 18.44
C LEU A 32 -6.48 -14.66 17.27
N VAL A 33 -6.37 -13.35 17.14
CA VAL A 33 -5.58 -12.68 16.10
C VAL A 33 -4.59 -11.70 16.73
N MET A 34 -3.38 -11.68 16.19
CA MET A 34 -2.35 -10.69 16.54
C MET A 34 -2.36 -9.57 15.52
N TRP A 35 -2.12 -8.35 16.01
CA TRP A 35 -1.81 -7.22 15.14
C TRP A 35 -0.40 -7.39 14.56
N LEU A 36 -0.30 -7.45 13.23
CA LEU A 36 0.95 -7.64 12.50
C LEU A 36 1.49 -6.32 11.89
N GLY A 37 0.80 -5.20 12.12
CA GLY A 37 1.15 -3.90 11.57
C GLY A 37 0.07 -3.30 10.66
N PRO A 38 0.28 -2.09 10.14
CA PRO A 38 -0.58 -1.49 9.14
C PRO A 38 -0.27 -2.05 7.74
N VAL A 39 -1.32 -2.28 6.94
CA VAL A 39 -1.21 -2.51 5.50
C VAL A 39 -1.79 -1.32 4.76
N VAL A 40 -1.08 -0.86 3.73
CA VAL A 40 -1.46 0.31 2.92
C VAL A 40 -1.88 -0.13 1.53
N GLY A 41 -3.03 0.37 1.06
CA GLY A 41 -3.53 0.14 -0.29
C GLY A 41 -4.47 1.26 -0.72
N PHE A 42 -4.36 1.72 -1.96
CA PHE A 42 -5.22 2.78 -2.53
C PHE A 42 -5.29 4.06 -1.68
N GLY A 43 -4.15 4.48 -1.11
CA GLY A 43 -4.08 5.68 -0.26
C GLY A 43 -4.73 5.53 1.12
N ARG A 44 -5.04 4.30 1.56
CA ARG A 44 -5.63 4.02 2.87
C ARG A 44 -4.76 3.04 3.64
N SER A 45 -4.61 3.24 4.96
CA SER A 45 -4.00 2.28 5.87
C SER A 45 -5.09 1.57 6.69
N ARG A 46 -4.93 0.27 6.91
CA ARG A 46 -5.79 -0.54 7.77
C ARG A 46 -4.93 -1.46 8.65
N PRO A 47 -5.34 -1.75 9.89
CA PRO A 47 -4.62 -2.68 10.73
C PRO A 47 -4.77 -4.11 10.16
N PHE A 48 -3.66 -4.84 10.10
CA PHE A 48 -3.62 -6.20 9.60
C PHE A 48 -3.53 -7.18 10.77
N HIS A 49 -4.57 -7.99 10.92
CA HIS A 49 -4.67 -8.98 11.98
C HIS A 49 -4.68 -10.40 11.40
N ALA A 50 -3.91 -11.31 12.00
CA ALA A 50 -3.87 -12.71 11.59
C ALA A 50 -3.81 -13.65 12.80
N CYS A 51 -4.38 -14.84 12.65
CA CYS A 51 -4.28 -15.88 13.65
C CYS A 51 -2.87 -16.49 13.69
N GLU A 52 -2.54 -17.15 14.81
CA GLU A 52 -1.20 -17.72 15.06
C GLU A 52 -0.68 -18.56 13.89
N PRO A 53 -1.42 -19.52 13.29
CA PRO A 53 -0.86 -20.34 12.21
C PRO A 53 -0.51 -19.53 10.95
N CYS A 54 -1.30 -18.50 10.66
CA CYS A 54 -1.08 -17.61 9.53
C CYS A 54 0.12 -16.68 9.77
N ALA A 55 0.23 -16.14 10.98
CA ALA A 55 1.33 -15.29 11.39
C ALA A 55 2.66 -16.07 11.43
N VAL A 56 2.66 -17.30 11.94
CA VAL A 56 3.84 -18.18 11.94
C VAL A 56 4.26 -18.53 10.51
N ARG A 57 3.32 -18.85 9.62
CA ARG A 57 3.62 -19.09 8.20
C ARG A 57 4.27 -17.87 7.55
N LEU A 58 3.72 -16.68 7.78
CA LEU A 58 4.29 -15.43 7.28
C LEU A 58 5.70 -15.19 7.84
N ALA A 59 5.89 -15.35 9.15
CA ALA A 59 7.19 -15.16 9.80
C ALA A 59 8.24 -16.14 9.27
N ARG A 60 7.88 -17.40 9.03
CA ARG A 60 8.77 -18.39 8.41
C ARG A 60 9.10 -18.06 6.97
N TRP A 61 8.13 -17.60 6.19
CA TRP A 61 8.36 -17.12 4.82
C TRP A 61 9.35 -15.94 4.81
N VAL A 62 9.15 -14.94 5.68
CA VAL A 62 10.08 -13.79 5.81
C VAL A 62 11.47 -14.22 6.26
N ARG A 63 11.58 -15.22 7.16
CA ARG A 63 12.85 -15.67 7.75
C ARG A 63 13.63 -16.68 6.91
N GLY A 64 13.00 -17.36 5.95
CA GLY A 64 13.57 -18.55 5.30
C GLY A 64 13.23 -18.73 3.83
N ALA A 65 12.78 -17.70 3.12
CA ALA A 65 12.71 -17.75 1.67
C ALA A 65 14.11 -17.60 1.05
N GLU A 66 14.58 -18.60 0.29
CA GLU A 66 15.42 -18.27 -0.88
C GLU A 66 14.61 -17.32 -1.76
N PRO A 67 15.23 -16.30 -2.40
CA PRO A 67 14.51 -15.42 -3.29
C PRO A 67 13.87 -16.26 -4.41
N GLU A 68 12.56 -16.49 -4.34
CA GLU A 68 11.85 -17.05 -5.48
C GLU A 68 12.09 -16.10 -6.66
N PRO A 69 12.54 -16.61 -7.83
CA PRO A 69 12.68 -15.77 -9.00
C PRO A 69 11.32 -15.12 -9.25
N CYS A 70 11.37 -13.80 -9.40
CA CYS A 70 10.22 -12.92 -9.48
C CYS A 70 9.26 -13.33 -10.61
N GLU A 71 8.39 -14.31 -10.39
CA GLU A 71 7.21 -14.47 -11.21
C GLU A 71 6.17 -13.50 -10.67
N PRO A 72 5.71 -12.53 -11.47
CA PRO A 72 4.64 -11.66 -11.03
C PRO A 72 3.42 -12.53 -10.78
N THR A 73 2.87 -12.48 -9.56
CA THR A 73 1.53 -12.97 -9.29
C THR A 73 0.61 -12.35 -10.33
N VAL A 74 0.15 -13.13 -11.30
CA VAL A 74 -0.75 -12.65 -12.34
C VAL A 74 -2.13 -12.43 -11.71
N THR A 75 -2.29 -11.35 -10.96
CA THR A 75 -3.60 -10.85 -10.54
C THR A 75 -4.19 -10.09 -11.71
N VAL A 76 -4.82 -10.80 -12.66
CA VAL A 76 -5.69 -10.16 -13.64
C VAL A 76 -6.95 -9.70 -12.90
N HIS A 77 -6.90 -8.62 -12.12
CA HIS A 77 -8.05 -7.86 -11.63
C HIS A 77 -7.58 -6.47 -11.14
N GLY A 78 -7.41 -5.52 -12.07
CA GLY A 78 -7.23 -4.10 -11.70
C GLY A 78 -6.57 -3.17 -12.72
N ASP A 79 -5.79 -3.72 -13.67
CA ASP A 79 -4.86 -2.91 -14.47
C ASP A 79 -5.53 -1.81 -15.31
N ALA A 80 -6.71 -2.07 -15.87
CA ALA A 80 -7.37 -1.10 -16.74
C ALA A 80 -7.78 0.21 -16.02
N ALA A 81 -8.06 0.16 -14.71
CA ALA A 81 -8.49 1.35 -13.95
C ALA A 81 -7.31 2.14 -13.38
N PHE A 82 -6.22 1.46 -13.02
CA PHE A 82 -5.00 2.09 -12.51
C PHE A 82 -4.20 2.76 -13.63
N GLN A 83 -4.04 2.07 -14.77
CA GLN A 83 -3.37 2.61 -15.95
C GLN A 83 -4.05 3.90 -16.45
N ARG A 84 -5.38 3.89 -16.55
CA ARG A 84 -6.16 5.06 -17.00
C ARG A 84 -6.00 6.27 -16.07
N ARG A 85 -5.85 6.07 -14.75
CA ARG A 85 -5.59 7.16 -13.79
C ARG A 85 -4.17 7.70 -13.87
N TYR A 86 -3.19 6.83 -14.09
CA TYR A 86 -1.79 7.22 -14.28
C TYR A 86 -1.63 8.09 -15.53
N ASP A 87 -2.20 7.67 -16.67
CA ASP A 87 -2.15 8.42 -17.92
C ASP A 87 -2.80 9.80 -17.78
N THR A 88 -3.90 9.90 -17.03
CA THR A 88 -4.59 11.17 -16.77
C THR A 88 -3.72 12.11 -15.93
N ALA A 89 -2.99 11.57 -14.94
CA ALA A 89 -2.10 12.35 -14.09
C ALA A 89 -0.83 12.83 -14.82
N VAL A 90 -0.24 11.99 -15.67
CA VAL A 90 0.93 12.37 -16.48
C VAL A 90 0.56 13.44 -17.50
N ASN A 91 -0.60 13.31 -18.16
CA ASN A 91 -1.05 14.29 -19.14
C ASN A 91 -1.36 15.66 -18.51
N SER A 92 -1.89 15.71 -17.28
CA SER A 92 -2.18 16.98 -16.61
C SER A 92 -0.90 17.70 -16.18
N VAL A 93 0.10 16.98 -15.66
CA VAL A 93 1.40 17.56 -15.32
C VAL A 93 2.09 18.08 -16.58
N ALA A 94 2.09 17.31 -17.68
CA ALA A 94 2.65 17.76 -18.95
C ALA A 94 1.96 19.03 -19.46
N ALA A 95 0.63 19.08 -19.43
CA ALA A 95 -0.16 20.23 -19.88
C ALA A 95 0.14 21.50 -19.06
N VAL A 96 0.20 21.40 -17.73
CA VAL A 96 0.53 22.54 -16.85
C VAL A 96 1.95 23.03 -17.10
N THR A 97 2.90 22.12 -17.29
CA THR A 97 4.30 22.47 -17.53
C THR A 97 4.47 23.20 -18.87
N ILE A 98 3.83 22.69 -19.94
CA ILE A 98 3.85 23.31 -21.27
C ILE A 98 3.19 24.70 -21.23
N ALA A 99 2.03 24.83 -20.58
CA ALA A 99 1.35 26.12 -20.45
C ALA A 99 2.19 27.14 -19.66
N GLY A 100 2.89 26.71 -18.61
CA GLY A 100 3.80 27.54 -17.84
C GLY A 100 4.98 28.05 -18.68
N ILE A 101 5.62 27.17 -19.44
CA ILE A 101 6.75 27.54 -20.33
C ILE A 101 6.29 28.52 -21.41
N LEU A 102 5.14 28.26 -22.05
CA LEU A 102 4.60 29.15 -23.07
C LEU A 102 4.28 30.54 -22.49
N SER A 103 3.67 30.59 -21.31
CA SER A 103 3.37 31.86 -20.63
C SER A 103 4.64 32.65 -20.31
N LEU A 104 5.68 31.99 -19.78
CA LEU A 104 6.97 32.62 -19.50
C LEU A 104 7.65 33.14 -20.77
N SER A 105 7.63 32.36 -21.85
CA SER A 105 8.20 32.79 -23.13
C SER A 105 7.47 34.00 -23.73
N SER A 106 6.13 34.05 -23.61
CA SER A 106 5.33 35.18 -24.08
C SER A 106 5.65 36.46 -23.30
N VAL A 107 5.82 36.38 -21.98
CA VAL A 107 6.18 37.55 -21.15
C VAL A 107 7.59 38.02 -21.49
N ALA A 108 8.54 37.10 -21.64
CA ALA A 108 9.91 37.44 -22.02
C ALA A 108 9.98 38.10 -23.41
N ALA A 109 9.25 37.56 -24.39
CA ALA A 109 9.16 38.14 -25.73
C ALA A 109 8.50 39.53 -25.72
N GLY A 110 7.43 39.72 -24.94
CA GLY A 110 6.76 41.00 -24.79
C GLY A 110 7.67 42.07 -24.16
N LEU A 111 8.42 41.71 -23.11
CA LEU A 111 9.41 42.61 -22.50
C LEU A 111 10.55 42.95 -23.46
N TRP A 112 11.02 42.00 -24.26
CA TRP A 112 12.12 42.21 -25.20
C TRP A 112 11.72 43.09 -26.40
N LEU A 113 10.49 42.91 -26.90
CA LEU A 113 9.95 43.72 -28.00
C LEU A 113 9.50 45.12 -27.54
N GLY A 114 9.04 45.27 -26.29
CA GLY A 114 8.65 46.56 -25.71
C GLY A 114 9.81 47.39 -25.15
N ALA A 115 11.01 46.81 -25.03
CA ALA A 115 12.24 47.51 -24.62
C ALA A 115 13.05 48.07 -25.80
N ARG A 116 12.55 47.96 -27.03
CA ARG A 116 13.03 48.65 -28.24
C ARG A 116 12.15 49.85 -28.54
#